data_AF-A0A2X2BSM2-F1
#
_entry.id   AF-A0A2X2BSM2-F1
#
_cell.length_a   1.000
_cell.length_b   1.000
_cell.length_c   1.000
_cell.angle_alpha   90.00
_cell.angle_beta   90.00
_cell.angle_gamma   90.00
#
_symmetry.space_group_name_H-M   'P 1'
#
loop_
_entity.id
_entity.type
_entity.pdbx_description
1 polymer ?
#
loop_
_entity_poly.entity_id
_entity_poly.type
_entity_poly.pdbx_seq_one_letter_code
_entity_poly.pdbx_strand_id
1 'polypeptide(L)' 'MLLDLAQRQRLANADIEKVKQALTDQGFYLQVPPPVESMLNAYLDELKNSEKTE' A
#
# COMPACT_ATOMS: atom_id res chain seq x y z
N MET A 1 20.98 0.97 6.92
CA MET A 1 20.61 -0.34 6.33
C MET A 1 20.72 -0.18 4.83
N LEU A 2 21.64 -0.91 4.17
CA LEU A 2 21.89 -0.78 2.73
C LEU A 2 21.05 -1.86 2.03
N LEU A 3 20.17 -1.46 1.11
CA LEU A 3 19.17 -2.34 0.53
C LEU A 3 19.52 -2.61 -0.93
N ASP A 4 19.79 -3.87 -1.24
CA ASP A 4 20.17 -4.29 -2.58
C ASP A 4 18.93 -4.40 -3.48
N LEU A 5 18.75 -3.39 -4.35
CA LEU A 5 17.61 -3.26 -5.26
C LEU A 5 17.76 -4.09 -6.55
N ALA A 6 18.93 -4.71 -6.76
CA ALA A 6 19.23 -5.49 -7.97
C ALA A 6 18.73 -6.93 -7.86
N GLN A 7 18.73 -7.51 -6.66
CA GLN A 7 18.36 -8.93 -6.44
C GLN A 7 16.95 -9.12 -5.87
N ARG A 8 16.32 -8.08 -5.32
CA ARG A 8 14.96 -8.16 -4.77
C ARG A 8 13.91 -7.74 -5.79
N GLN A 9 13.06 -8.69 -6.16
CA GLN A 9 11.93 -8.45 -7.06
C GLN A 9 10.72 -7.83 -6.33
N ARG A 10 10.63 -7.97 -4.99
CA ARG A 10 9.56 -7.39 -4.17
C ARG A 10 10.10 -6.85 -2.85
N LEU A 11 9.71 -5.65 -2.48
CA LEU A 11 9.87 -5.12 -1.12
C LEU A 11 8.58 -5.40 -0.35
N ALA A 12 8.68 -5.73 0.94
CA ALA A 12 7.57 -6.27 1.73
C ALA A 12 6.24 -5.51 1.57
N ASN A 13 6.28 -4.18 1.45
CA ASN A 13 5.11 -3.35 1.12
C ASN A 13 5.38 -2.37 -0.02
N ALA A 14 6.36 -2.62 -0.90
CA ALA A 14 6.72 -1.68 -1.95
C ALA A 14 7.04 -2.37 -3.28
N ASP A 15 6.64 -1.72 -4.37
CA ASP A 15 6.86 -2.20 -5.73
C ASP A 15 8.23 -1.74 -6.23
N ILE A 16 9.07 -2.67 -6.69
CA ILE A 16 10.44 -2.38 -7.10
C ILE A 16 10.49 -1.46 -8.33
N GLU A 17 9.50 -1.54 -9.22
CA GLU A 17 9.45 -0.70 -10.43
C GLU A 17 9.15 0.75 -10.06
N LYS A 18 8.18 0.96 -9.17
CA LYS A 18 7.88 2.30 -8.65
C LYS A 18 9.04 2.89 -7.87
N VAL A 19 9.78 2.07 -7.11
CA VAL A 19 10.97 2.50 -6.38
C VAL A 19 12.05 2.96 -7.35
N LYS A 20 12.36 2.17 -8.38
CA LYS A 20 13.36 2.54 -9.39
C LYS A 20 12.98 3.80 -10.15
N GLN A 21 11.71 3.94 -10.54
CA GLN A 21 11.22 5.16 -11.18
C GLN A 21 11.31 6.38 -10.26
N ALA A 22 10.82 6.28 -9.02
CA ALA A 22 10.85 7.39 -8.08
C ALA A 22 12.29 7.78 -7.66
N LEU A 23 13.20 6.82 -7.54
CA LEU A 23 14.61 7.10 -7.31
C LEU A 23 15.25 7.81 -8.51
N THR A 24 14.82 7.51 -9.73
CA THR A 24 15.33 8.14 -10.95
C THR A 24 14.76 9.55 -11.14
N ASP A 25 13.48 9.74 -10.86
CA ASP A 25 12.74 10.99 -11.10
C ASP A 25 12.86 11.98 -9.93
N GLN A 26 12.67 11.50 -8.70
CA GLN A 26 12.58 12.32 -7.49
C GLN A 26 13.80 12.16 -6.58
N GLY A 27 14.64 11.15 -6.80
CA GLY A 27 15.82 10.86 -5.97
C GLY A 27 15.51 10.14 -4.64
N PHE A 28 14.24 9.92 -4.32
CA PHE A 28 13.81 9.19 -3.11
C PHE A 28 12.48 8.47 -3.35
N TYR A 29 12.24 7.40 -2.58
CA TYR A 29 10.97 6.67 -2.57
C TYR A 29 10.50 6.48 -1.12
N LEU A 30 9.34 7.03 -0.78
CA LEU A 30 8.77 6.90 0.56
C LEU A 30 7.82 5.70 0.62
N GLN A 31 8.17 4.70 1.42
CA GLN A 31 7.28 3.59 1.70
C GLN A 31 6.33 3.99 2.83
N VAL A 32 5.14 4.45 2.46
CA VAL A 32 4.07 4.72 3.43
C VAL A 32 3.28 3.42 3.61
N PRO A 33 3.08 2.94 4.85
CA PRO A 33 2.16 1.82 5.07
C PRO A 33 0.76 2.23 4.58
N PRO A 34 -0.02 1.29 4.02
CA PRO A 34 -1.39 1.58 3.65
C PRO A 34 -2.15 2.14 4.86
N PRO A 35 -3.05 3.12 4.67
CA PRO A 35 -3.88 3.60 5.75
C PRO A 35 -4.64 2.40 6.32
N VAL A 36 -4.54 2.21 7.64
CA VAL A 36 -5.38 1.25 8.34
C VAL A 36 -6.82 1.64 8.08
N GLU A 37 -7.56 0.77 7.39
CA GLU A 37 -8.99 0.98 7.22
C GLU A 37 -9.61 1.16 8.60
N SER A 38 -10.38 2.24 8.77
CA SER A 38 -11.08 2.48 10.02
C SER A 38 -12.05 1.32 10.22
N MET A 39 -11.89 0.56 11.31
CA MET A 39 -12.77 -0.58 11.63
C MET A 39 -14.26 -0.18 11.65
N LEU A 40 -14.54 1.10 11.94
CA LEU A 40 -15.88 1.68 11.89
C LEU A 40 -16.44 1.72 10.46
N ASN A 41 -15.62 2.03 9.46
CA ASN A 41 -16.07 2.07 8.05
C ASN A 41 -16.40 0.67 7.54
N ALA A 42 -15.62 -0.34 7.93
CA ALA A 42 -15.90 -1.73 7.60
C ALA A 42 -17.25 -2.19 8.18
N TYR A 43 -17.52 -1.85 9.45
CA TYR A 43 -18.80 -2.18 10.10
C TYR A 43 -19.99 -1.42 9.48
N LEU A 44 -19.80 -0.15 9.11
CA LEU A 44 -20.83 0.65 8.44
C LEU A 44 -21.15 0.12 7.04
N ASP A 45 -20.15 -0.34 6.28
CA ASP A 45 -20.35 -0.95 4.97
C ASP A 45 -21.12 -2.28 5.08
N GLU A 46 -20.78 -3.10 6.07
CA GLU A 46 -21.45 -4.37 6.37
C GLU A 46 -22.94 -4.16 6.74
N LEU A 47 -23.23 -3.17 7.60
CA LEU A 47 -24.60 -2.77 7.92
C LEU A 47 -25.37 -2.32 6.68
N LYS A 48 -24.78 -1.45 5.86
CA LYS A 48 -25.41 -0.91 4.65
C LYS A 48 -25.67 -1.98 3.58
N ASN A 49 -24.86 -3.04 3.57
CA ASN A 49 -25.04 -4.18 2.67
C ASN A 49 -26.10 -5.16 3.19
N SER A 50 -26.29 -5.25 4.52
CA SER A 50 -27.36 -6.05 5.13
C SER A 50 -28.76 -5.45 4.94
N GLU A 51 -28.91 -4.12 4.98
CA GLU A 51 -30.20 -3.43 4.74
C GLU A 51 -30.66 -3.48 3.27
N LYS A 52 -29.79 -3.84 2.33
CA LYS A 52 -30.12 -3.94 0.90
C LYS A 52 -30.73 -5.29 0.49
N THR A 53 -30.90 -6.20 1.44
CA THR A 53 -31.41 -7.57 1.20
C THR A 53 -32.87 -7.77 1.67
N GLU A 54 -33.57 -6.71 2.08
CA GLU A 54 -35.02 -6.73 2.34
C GLU A 54 -35.82 -5.93 1.29
#